data_AF-A0A453MIE2-F1
#
_entry.id   AF-A0A453MIE2-F1
#
_cell.length_a   1.000
_cell.length_b   1.000
_cell.length_c   1.000
_cell.angle_alpha   90.00
_cell.angle_beta   90.00
_cell.angle_gamma   90.00
#
_symmetry.space_group_name_H-M   'P 1'
#
loop_
_entity.id
_entity.type
_entity.pdbx_description
1 polymer ?
#
loop_
_entity_poly.entity_id
_entity_poly.type
_entity_poly.pdbx_seq_one_letter_code
_entity_poly.pdbx_strand_id
1 'polypeptide(L)' 'MAAQGRGNAAVVVGVLLVCVLLSAAAVAEAAVFNVGDRGGWSFNTNSWPTGKRFKAGDVLVFKYDATA' A
#
# COMPACT_ATOMS: atom_id res chain seq x y z
N MET A 1 -10.71 -45.56 23.28
CA MET A 1 -10.75 -44.12 23.61
C MET A 1 -9.90 -43.36 22.62
N ALA A 2 -10.51 -42.76 21.58
CA ALA A 2 -9.89 -41.70 20.77
C ALA A 2 -10.92 -41.22 19.73
N ALA A 3 -11.74 -40.24 20.09
CA ALA A 3 -12.64 -39.56 19.16
C ALA A 3 -12.86 -38.11 19.61
N GLN A 4 -11.78 -37.36 19.85
CA GLN A 4 -11.87 -35.97 20.30
C GLN A 4 -10.68 -35.14 19.80
N GLY A 5 -10.54 -35.01 18.48
CA GLY A 5 -9.50 -34.16 17.86
C GLY A 5 -9.93 -33.40 16.60
N ARG A 6 -11.04 -33.81 15.96
CA ARG A 6 -11.49 -33.28 14.66
C ARG A 6 -12.15 -31.90 14.74
N GLY A 7 -12.91 -31.64 15.80
CA GLY A 7 -13.58 -30.34 16.01
C GLY A 7 -12.57 -29.21 16.27
N ASN A 8 -11.60 -29.45 17.15
CA ASN A 8 -10.57 -28.45 17.46
C ASN A 8 -9.65 -28.19 16.26
N ALA A 9 -9.29 -29.22 15.48
CA ALA A 9 -8.48 -29.05 14.28
C ALA A 9 -9.18 -28.17 13.23
N ALA A 10 -10.48 -28.39 12.98
CA ALA A 10 -11.24 -27.58 12.02
C ALA A 10 -11.36 -26.11 12.48
N VAL A 11 -11.56 -25.87 13.78
CA VAL A 11 -11.60 -24.51 14.35
C VAL A 11 -10.24 -23.83 14.23
N VAL A 12 -9.14 -24.52 14.55
CA VAL A 12 -7.77 -23.97 14.43
C VAL A 12 -7.46 -23.61 12.98
N VAL A 13 -7.76 -24.50 12.03
CA VAL A 13 -7.56 -24.22 10.59
C VAL A 13 -8.41 -23.03 10.15
N GLY A 14 -9.66 -22.93 10.62
CA GLY A 14 -10.54 -21.79 10.34
C GLY A 14 -9.98 -20.47 10.87
N VAL A 15 -9.48 -20.44 12.11
CA VAL A 15 -8.86 -19.24 12.71
C VAL A 15 -7.60 -18.84 11.94
N LEU A 16 -6.73 -19.81 11.59
CA LEU A 16 -5.53 -19.52 10.81
C LEU A 16 -5.86 -18.94 9.43
N LEU A 17 -6.88 -19.47 8.76
CA LEU A 17 -7.37 -18.93 7.48
C LEU A 17 -7.85 -17.49 7.61
N VAL A 18 -8.63 -17.19 8.66
CA VAL A 18 -9.08 -15.81 8.94
C VAL A 18 -7.89 -14.89 9.23
N CYS A 19 -6.90 -15.33 10.00
CA CYS A 19 -5.69 -14.57 10.27
C CYS A 19 -4.88 -14.27 8.99
N VAL A 20 -4.76 -15.23 8.07
CA VAL A 20 -4.06 -15.06 6.78
C VAL A 20 -4.83 -14.11 5.86
N LEU A 21 -6.16 -14.17 5.83
CA LEU A 21 -6.97 -13.26 5.03
C LEU A 21 -6.90 -11.82 5.56
N LEU A 22 -6.89 -11.64 6.89
CA LEU A 22 -6.73 -10.33 7.53
C LEU A 22 -5.34 -9.74 7.31
N SER A 23 -4.28 -10.57 7.30
CA SER A 23 -2.92 -10.09 7.05
C SER A 23 -2.67 -9.74 5.58
N ALA A 24 -3.29 -10.46 4.64
CA ALA A 24 -3.25 -10.14 3.22
C ALA A 24 -3.98 -8.81 2.90
N ALA A 25 -5.04 -8.47 3.65
CA ALA A 25 -5.71 -7.18 3.54
C ALA A 25 -4.83 -5.99 4.01
N ALA A 26 -3.77 -6.26 4.78
CA ALA A 26 -2.84 -5.25 5.29
C ALA A 26 -1.65 -4.99 4.34
N VAL A 27 -1.65 -5.52 3.12
CA VAL A 27 -0.65 -5.17 2.10
C VAL A 27 -0.85 -3.69 1.74
N ALA A 28 -0.09 -2.83 2.40
CA ALA A 28 -0.06 -1.40 2.12
C ALA A 28 0.63 -1.20 0.77
N GLU A 29 -0.16 -0.88 -0.26
CA GLU A 29 0.38 -0.46 -1.55
C GLU A 29 1.06 0.92 -1.40
N ALA A 30 2.25 1.05 -1.97
CA ALA A 30 2.97 2.31 -2.03
C ALA A 30 2.19 3.32 -2.88
N ALA A 31 1.99 4.53 -2.37
CA ALA A 31 1.32 5.57 -3.15
C ALA A 31 2.26 6.14 -4.21
N VAL A 32 1.70 6.48 -5.37
CA VAL A 32 2.42 7.13 -6.47
C VAL A 32 1.95 8.58 -6.59
N PHE A 33 2.89 9.52 -6.48
CA PHE A 33 2.63 10.96 -6.57
C PHE A 33 3.30 11.55 -7.81
N ASN A 34 2.52 12.14 -8.71
CA ASN A 34 3.07 12.89 -9.84
C ASN A 34 3.46 14.30 -9.36
N VAL A 35 4.76 14.62 -9.43
CA VAL A 35 5.27 15.93 -9.03
C VAL A 35 4.72 17.01 -9.97
N GLY A 36 4.13 18.06 -9.40
CA GLY A 36 3.41 19.10 -10.14
C GLY A 36 2.00 18.71 -10.63
N ASP A 37 1.49 17.57 -10.18
CA ASP A 37 0.15 17.04 -10.50
C ASP A 37 -0.12 17.03 -12.02
N ARG A 38 -1.07 17.84 -12.51
CA ARG A 38 -1.38 17.93 -13.95
C ARG A 38 -0.37 18.76 -14.74
N GLY A 39 0.39 19.63 -14.08
CA GLY A 39 1.38 20.50 -14.71
C GLY A 39 2.73 19.83 -14.98
N GLY A 40 2.97 18.68 -14.37
CA GLY A 40 4.28 18.02 -14.42
C GLY A 40 5.35 18.78 -13.63
N TRP A 41 6.55 18.23 -13.62
CA TRP A 41 7.70 18.82 -12.99
C TRP A 41 8.28 19.93 -13.86
N SER A 42 8.34 21.13 -13.32
CA SER A 42 8.96 22.31 -13.93
C SER A 42 9.33 23.35 -12.86
N PHE A 43 9.86 24.51 -13.27
CA PHE A 43 10.12 25.63 -12.36
C PHE A 43 8.86 26.03 -11.57
N ASN A 44 9.07 26.54 -10.34
CA ASN A 44 7.99 26.97 -9.44
C ASN A 44 7.04 25.86 -8.94
N THR A 45 7.50 24.59 -8.91
CA THR A 45 6.74 23.46 -8.32
C THR A 45 6.97 23.32 -6.79
N ASN A 46 7.59 24.30 -6.14
CA ASN A 46 7.97 24.23 -4.72
C ASN A 46 6.79 24.21 -3.74
N SER A 47 5.61 24.68 -4.14
CA SER A 47 4.38 24.62 -3.34
C SER A 47 3.65 23.28 -3.47
N TRP A 48 4.01 22.43 -4.44
CA TRP A 48 3.34 21.16 -4.69
C TRP A 48 3.29 20.21 -3.49
N PRO A 49 4.32 20.09 -2.62
CA PRO A 49 4.24 19.21 -1.45
C PRO A 49 3.19 19.63 -0.41
N THR A 50 2.69 20.87 -0.46
CA THR A 50 1.76 21.40 0.56
C THR A 50 0.49 20.56 0.64
N GLY A 51 0.20 20.05 1.85
CA GLY A 51 -0.99 19.23 2.11
C GLY A 51 -0.85 17.75 1.75
N LYS A 52 0.27 17.32 1.16
CA LYS A 52 0.53 15.89 0.86
C LYS A 52 1.19 15.21 2.05
N ARG A 53 0.90 13.92 2.22
CA ARG A 53 1.51 13.07 3.25
C ARG A 53 2.23 11.93 2.56
N PHE A 54 3.55 11.91 2.68
CA PHE A 54 4.40 10.88 2.13
C PHE A 54 4.72 9.84 3.20
N LYS A 55 4.78 8.57 2.80
CA LYS A 55 5.22 7.45 3.61
C LYS A 55 6.47 6.84 2.99
N ALA A 56 7.29 6.19 3.81
CA ALA A 56 8.40 5.40 3.29
C ALA A 56 7.86 4.32 2.34
N GLY A 57 8.45 4.20 1.16
CA GLY A 57 7.99 3.31 0.09
C GLY A 57 7.17 4.01 -1.00
N ASP A 58 6.61 5.19 -0.75
CA ASP A 58 5.90 5.96 -1.77
C ASP A 58 6.86 6.39 -2.90
N VAL A 59 6.32 6.55 -4.10
CA VAL A 59 7.07 6.90 -5.31
C VAL A 59 6.70 8.31 -5.77
N LEU A 60 7.72 9.14 -6.01
CA LEU A 60 7.56 10.45 -6.63
C LEU A 60 7.93 10.36 -8.11
N VAL A 61 6.97 10.63 -8.99
CA VAL A 61 7.16 10.57 -10.45
C VAL A 61 7.39 11.97 -10.99
N PHE A 62 8.55 12.17 -11.60
CA PHE A 62 8.97 13.43 -12.22
C PHE A 62 8.75 13.36 -13.73
N LYS A 63 7.65 13.96 -14.20
CA LYS A 63 7.34 14.05 -15.63
C LYS A 63 7.69 15.44 -16.12
N TYR A 64 8.53 15.56 -17.12
CA TYR A 64 8.97 16.84 -17.66
C TYR A 64 9.13 16.75 -19.17
N ASP A 65 9.11 17.91 -19.84
CA ASP A 65 9.47 18.00 -21.24
C ASP A 65 11.00 17.91 -21.36
N ALA A 66 11.49 16.89 -22.05
CA ALA A 66 12.92 16.66 -22.25
C ALA A 66 13.54 17.59 -23.31
N THR A 67 12.73 18.42 -23.97
CA THR A 67 13.14 19.35 -25.03
C THR A 67 13.08 20.83 -24.62
N ALA A 68 12.63 21.11 -23.39
CA ALA A 68 12.54 22.45 -22.82
C ALA A 68 13.91 23.07 -22.46
#